data_AF-A0AAF0EE48-F1
#
_entry.id   AF-A0AAF0EE48-F1
#
_cell.length_a   1.000
_cell.length_b   1.000
_cell.length_c   1.000
_cell.angle_alpha   90.00
_cell.angle_beta   90.00
_cell.angle_gamma   90.00
#
_symmetry.space_group_name_H-M   'P 1'
#
loop_
_entity.id
_entity.type
_entity.pdbx_description
1 polymer ?
#
loop_
_entity_poly.entity_id
_entity_poly.type
_entity_poly.pdbx_seq_one_letter_code
_entity_poly.pdbx_strand_id
1 'polypeptide(L)'
;MLRVWLWALVAVGAAQAALFPAKGPVEQLDGSNFDKEVLKIDKPTLVAFTAPWCGHCQRLAPQYVRVATELDGVVKIANVDCEDASAKSLCAQYGIQGFPTIKAFPATKKRIPRDYVGERTAKALLDYALDMLPPESVRKLGAEELGKFLVKNEAQPKVVLVTPMAKTSPMYRSLALDYRGRVPFAHLYASKAGALPAAQAHIDAQLTQERLPGLYFVSSYDQDTGRAQAVRYRGAMRYRFIKLWVDEQLGGEAAATARAERERAAQAKRDAAKEEEARARAKLEALRKKREAQKANEDDETERLAEALGAVPSDDEELEVLLQQEREKRHQKRRQNEREALLRAREKILREERVEHADDPRTKERLMDELQAYIGDQWSARLAERADRARQSVEQALRKDPSDTKGALTRAEREMIEGLAEDQRELEEQLRAGADADGFALSDDAAEALREHHQMLAGLIHTIQVRMEGRERGQTDEEIAEEQFRKIAREHDEL
;
A
#
# COMPACT_ATOMS: atom_id res chain seq x y z
N MET A 1 -28.75 -18.88 -57.87
CA MET A 1 -27.56 -18.58 -58.71
C MET A 1 -27.16 -17.14 -58.40
N LEU A 2 -26.29 -16.93 -57.42
CA LEU A 2 -24.83 -16.96 -57.51
C LEU A 2 -24.29 -15.52 -57.60
N ARG A 3 -23.32 -15.23 -56.71
CA ARG A 3 -22.37 -14.10 -56.73
C ARG A 3 -22.76 -12.83 -55.95
N VAL A 4 -22.71 -12.92 -54.62
CA VAL A 4 -21.94 -11.97 -53.79
C VAL A 4 -21.38 -12.75 -52.59
N TRP A 5 -20.34 -13.54 -52.85
CA TRP A 5 -19.44 -14.13 -51.84
C TRP A 5 -18.02 -13.68 -52.23
N LEU A 6 -17.15 -13.49 -51.23
CA LEU A 6 -15.89 -12.71 -51.25
C LEU A 6 -16.18 -11.22 -51.25
N TRP A 7 -16.06 -10.47 -50.14
CA TRP A 7 -14.86 -10.33 -49.30
C TRP A 7 -15.20 -10.42 -47.81
N ALA A 8 -15.05 -11.62 -47.23
CA ALA A 8 -14.80 -11.80 -45.81
C ALA A 8 -13.29 -12.03 -45.66
N LEU A 9 -12.53 -10.94 -45.46
CA LEU A 9 -11.25 -11.01 -44.76
C LEU A 9 -11.44 -10.23 -43.47
N VAL A 10 -11.90 -11.00 -42.50
CA VAL A 10 -11.92 -10.68 -41.08
C VAL A 10 -10.49 -10.33 -40.68
N ALA A 11 -10.21 -9.04 -40.54
CA ALA A 11 -9.11 -8.59 -39.69
C ALA A 11 -9.60 -8.70 -38.23
N VAL A 12 -9.61 -9.92 -37.70
CA VAL A 12 -9.50 -10.10 -36.25
C VAL A 12 -8.07 -9.68 -35.92
N GLY A 13 -7.92 -8.39 -35.64
CA GLY A 13 -6.77 -7.92 -34.89
C GLY A 13 -6.88 -8.57 -33.51
N ALA A 14 -6.12 -9.64 -33.30
CA ALA A 14 -5.85 -10.12 -31.96
C ALA A 14 -5.15 -8.96 -31.23
N ALA A 15 -5.89 -8.21 -30.43
CA ALA A 15 -5.29 -7.41 -29.37
C ALA A 15 -4.64 -8.41 -28.42
N GLN A 16 -3.36 -8.71 -28.62
CA GLN A 16 -2.59 -9.46 -27.66
C GLN A 16 -2.59 -8.65 -26.36
N ALA A 17 -3.30 -9.16 -25.35
CA ALA A 17 -3.24 -8.60 -24.01
C ALA A 17 -1.77 -8.55 -23.58
N ALA A 18 -1.27 -7.36 -23.28
CA ALA A 18 0.09 -7.16 -22.82
C ALA A 18 0.34 -8.02 -21.57
N LEU A 19 1.50 -8.68 -21.52
CA LEU A 19 1.86 -9.60 -20.44
C LEU A 19 1.89 -8.90 -19.06
N PHE A 20 2.16 -7.60 -19.05
CA PHE A 20 2.15 -6.74 -17.88
C PHE A 20 1.35 -5.47 -18.20
N PRO A 21 0.56 -4.94 -17.26
CA PRO A 21 -0.19 -3.71 -17.48
C PRO A 21 0.75 -2.51 -17.61
N ALA A 22 0.36 -1.53 -18.43
CA ALA A 22 1.14 -0.31 -18.64
C ALA A 22 1.36 0.51 -17.35
N LYS A 23 0.37 0.51 -16.45
CA LYS A 23 0.46 1.08 -15.11
C LYS A 23 0.57 -0.07 -14.10
N GLY A 24 1.79 -0.39 -13.67
CA GLY A 24 2.06 -1.49 -12.75
C GLY A 24 3.44 -1.40 -12.09
N PRO A 25 3.77 -2.35 -11.19
CA PRO A 25 5.07 -2.36 -10.51
C PRO A 25 6.23 -2.72 -11.46
N VAL A 26 5.94 -3.38 -12.59
CA VAL A 26 6.92 -3.69 -13.64
C VAL A 26 6.90 -2.60 -14.69
N GLU A 27 8.00 -1.86 -14.81
CA GLU A 27 8.14 -0.77 -15.79
C GLU A 27 8.16 -1.33 -17.22
N GLN A 28 7.30 -0.81 -18.11
CA GLN A 28 7.32 -1.20 -19.52
C GLN A 28 8.33 -0.34 -20.28
N LEU A 29 9.23 -1.00 -21.00
CA LEU A 29 10.31 -0.35 -21.73
C LEU A 29 10.21 -0.63 -23.23
N ASP A 30 10.54 0.41 -23.99
CA ASP A 30 10.62 0.40 -25.46
C ASP A 30 11.87 1.16 -25.92
N GLY A 31 12.06 1.28 -27.24
CA GLY A 31 13.20 2.01 -27.79
C GLY A 31 13.25 3.50 -27.41
N SER A 32 12.14 4.11 -26.98
CA SER A 32 12.06 5.54 -26.65
C SER A 32 12.49 5.85 -25.21
N ASN A 33 12.22 4.95 -24.26
CA ASN A 33 12.45 5.18 -22.84
C ASN A 33 13.63 4.37 -22.26
N PHE A 34 14.09 3.30 -22.93
CA PHE A 34 15.08 2.36 -22.39
C PHE A 34 16.38 3.05 -21.95
N ASP A 35 16.90 3.95 -22.78
CA ASP A 35 18.13 4.69 -22.47
C ASP A 35 17.99 5.51 -21.19
N LYS A 36 16.88 6.23 -21.05
CA LYS A 36 16.60 7.07 -19.90
C LYS A 36 16.42 6.23 -18.65
N GLU A 37 15.65 5.15 -18.75
CA GLU A 37 15.17 4.39 -17.60
C GLU A 37 16.13 3.29 -17.14
N VAL A 38 17.07 2.85 -17.99
CA VAL A 38 18.03 1.77 -17.70
C VAL A 38 19.48 2.24 -17.77
N LEU A 39 19.87 2.94 -18.85
CA LEU A 39 21.27 3.27 -19.10
C LEU A 39 21.72 4.56 -18.39
N LYS A 40 20.84 5.55 -18.26
CA LYS A 40 21.14 6.88 -17.70
C LYS A 40 20.75 7.05 -16.23
N ILE A 41 20.32 5.99 -15.56
CA ILE A 41 20.11 5.98 -14.12
C ILE A 41 21.36 5.48 -13.38
N ASP A 42 21.40 5.59 -12.06
CA ASP A 42 22.49 5.05 -11.20
C ASP A 42 22.14 3.71 -10.54
N LYS A 43 20.85 3.31 -10.55
CA LYS A 43 20.39 2.05 -9.93
C LYS A 43 20.55 0.84 -10.82
N PRO A 44 20.76 -0.36 -10.25
CA PRO A 44 20.66 -1.58 -11.03
C PRO A 44 19.23 -1.78 -11.57
N THR A 45 19.14 -2.43 -12.72
CA THR A 45 17.86 -2.77 -13.36
C THR A 45 17.87 -4.22 -13.81
N LEU A 46 16.81 -4.94 -13.50
CA LEU A 46 16.56 -6.26 -14.07
C LEU A 46 15.51 -6.08 -15.18
N VAL A 47 15.83 -6.50 -16.40
CA VAL A 47 14.97 -6.38 -17.57
C VAL A 47 14.61 -7.76 -18.08
N ALA A 48 13.32 -8.07 -18.16
CA ALA A 48 12.81 -9.26 -18.81
C ALA A 48 12.42 -8.90 -20.25
N PHE A 49 13.01 -9.60 -21.22
CA PHE A 49 12.61 -9.55 -22.62
C PHE A 49 11.63 -10.69 -22.86
N THR A 50 10.38 -10.34 -23.19
CA THR A 50 9.24 -11.27 -23.23
C THR A 50 8.45 -11.14 -24.52
N ALA A 51 7.45 -12.02 -24.66
CA ALA A 51 6.41 -11.95 -25.68
C ALA A 51 5.08 -12.42 -25.04
N PRO A 52 3.93 -11.82 -25.39
CA PRO A 52 2.65 -12.11 -24.72
C PRO A 52 2.13 -13.52 -24.99
N TRP A 53 2.44 -14.09 -26.15
CA TRP A 53 2.06 -15.44 -26.55
C TRP A 53 2.94 -16.54 -25.94
N CYS A 54 4.04 -16.19 -25.28
CA CYS A 54 5.01 -17.14 -24.76
C CYS A 54 4.56 -17.72 -23.40
N GLY A 55 4.25 -19.03 -23.37
CA GLY A 55 3.80 -19.71 -22.14
C GLY A 55 4.82 -19.69 -20.99
N HIS A 56 6.12 -19.69 -21.28
CA HIS A 56 7.17 -19.50 -20.25
C HIS A 56 7.16 -18.10 -19.65
N CYS A 57 6.75 -17.10 -20.44
CA CYS A 57 6.68 -15.69 -20.06
C CYS A 57 5.46 -15.47 -19.16
N GLN A 58 4.32 -16.08 -19.52
CA GLN A 58 3.11 -16.11 -18.69
C GLN A 58 3.36 -16.72 -17.31
N ARG A 59 4.14 -17.81 -17.21
CA ARG A 59 4.54 -18.39 -15.91
C ARG A 59 5.50 -17.51 -15.11
N LEU A 60 6.36 -16.74 -15.78
CA LEU A 60 7.27 -15.81 -15.12
C LEU A 60 6.53 -14.57 -14.56
N ALA A 61 5.53 -14.07 -15.28
CA ALA A 61 4.86 -12.81 -14.97
C ALA A 61 4.42 -12.64 -13.50
N PRO A 62 3.70 -13.58 -12.85
CA PRO A 62 3.28 -13.40 -11.45
C PRO A 62 4.46 -13.35 -10.47
N GLN A 63 5.53 -14.14 -10.73
CA GLN A 63 6.75 -14.09 -9.92
C GLN A 63 7.48 -12.76 -10.10
N TYR A 64 7.52 -12.25 -11.33
CA TYR A 64 8.21 -11.02 -11.69
C TYR A 64 7.49 -9.78 -11.12
N VAL A 65 6.15 -9.75 -11.17
CA VAL A 65 5.32 -8.72 -10.52
C VAL A 65 5.56 -8.69 -9.02
N ARG A 66 5.60 -9.85 -8.36
CA ARG A 66 5.89 -9.93 -6.91
C ARG A 66 7.25 -9.32 -6.58
N VAL A 67 8.29 -9.67 -7.34
CA VAL A 67 9.64 -9.12 -7.16
C VAL A 67 9.64 -7.61 -7.37
N ALA A 68 8.94 -7.13 -8.39
CA ALA A 68 8.82 -5.70 -8.66
C ALA A 68 8.15 -4.93 -7.51
N THR A 69 7.08 -5.48 -6.94
CA THR A 69 6.41 -4.90 -5.77
C THR A 69 7.29 -4.89 -4.53
N GLU A 70 8.02 -5.99 -4.26
CA GLU A 70 8.91 -6.08 -3.10
C GLU A 70 10.15 -5.17 -3.22
N LEU A 71 10.60 -4.90 -4.45
CA LEU A 71 11.77 -4.07 -4.75
C LEU A 71 11.42 -2.63 -5.15
N ASP A 72 10.18 -2.19 -4.95
CA ASP A 72 9.74 -0.86 -5.32
C ASP A 72 10.69 0.23 -4.77
N GLY A 73 11.19 1.05 -5.69
CA GLY A 73 12.20 2.08 -5.41
C GLY A 73 13.61 1.57 -5.10
N VAL A 74 13.84 0.28 -4.83
CA VAL A 74 15.15 -0.29 -4.45
C VAL A 74 15.95 -0.74 -5.69
N VAL A 75 15.37 -1.62 -6.51
CA VAL A 75 15.96 -2.08 -7.78
C VAL A 75 14.88 -1.96 -8.82
N LYS A 76 15.20 -1.41 -10.00
CA LYS A 76 14.19 -1.26 -11.04
C LYS A 76 13.94 -2.61 -11.69
N ILE A 77 12.68 -3.02 -11.74
CA ILE A 77 12.23 -4.25 -12.41
C ILE A 77 11.41 -3.83 -13.62
N ALA A 78 11.84 -4.27 -14.80
CA ALA A 78 11.28 -3.81 -16.06
C ALA A 78 11.06 -4.95 -17.06
N ASN A 79 10.18 -4.70 -18.02
CA ASN A 79 9.85 -5.61 -19.12
C ASN A 79 10.04 -4.89 -20.47
N VAL A 80 10.51 -5.63 -21.46
CA VAL A 80 10.50 -5.25 -22.87
C VAL A 80 9.70 -6.31 -23.61
N ASP A 81 8.58 -5.94 -24.21
CA ASP A 81 7.82 -6.82 -25.09
C ASP A 81 8.45 -6.80 -26.49
N CYS A 82 9.07 -7.90 -26.89
CA CYS A 82 9.75 -8.01 -28.17
C CYS A 82 8.80 -8.20 -29.37
N GLU A 83 7.50 -8.43 -29.14
CA GLU A 83 6.50 -8.39 -30.21
C GLU A 83 6.01 -6.97 -30.50
N ASP A 84 6.17 -6.04 -29.57
CA ASP A 84 5.82 -4.65 -29.79
C ASP A 84 6.76 -4.02 -30.83
N ALA A 85 6.18 -3.37 -31.84
CA ALA A 85 6.93 -2.73 -32.92
C ALA A 85 7.95 -1.70 -32.42
N SER A 86 7.64 -1.00 -31.31
CA SER A 86 8.51 0.00 -30.68
C SER A 86 9.74 -0.59 -29.97
N ALA A 87 9.73 -1.90 -29.71
CA ALA A 87 10.77 -2.61 -28.96
C ALA A 87 11.53 -3.67 -29.78
N LYS A 88 11.06 -4.03 -30.98
CA LYS A 88 11.73 -5.02 -31.85
C LYS A 88 13.21 -4.74 -32.11
N SER A 89 13.56 -3.50 -32.44
CA SER A 89 14.95 -3.09 -32.69
C SER A 89 15.83 -3.23 -31.43
N LEU A 90 15.27 -2.90 -30.27
CA LEU A 90 15.92 -3.03 -28.96
C LEU A 90 16.20 -4.51 -28.64
N CYS A 91 15.23 -5.40 -28.87
CA CYS A 91 15.43 -6.84 -28.69
C CYS A 91 16.51 -7.41 -29.62
N ALA A 92 16.55 -6.97 -30.88
CA ALA A 92 17.61 -7.35 -31.81
C ALA A 92 18.98 -6.84 -31.36
N GLN A 93 19.07 -5.59 -30.89
CA GLN A 93 20.30 -4.98 -30.38
C GLN A 93 20.90 -5.76 -29.20
N TYR A 94 20.06 -6.25 -28.28
CA TYR A 94 20.50 -7.06 -27.14
C TYR A 94 20.63 -8.56 -27.45
N GLY A 95 20.49 -8.96 -28.72
CA GLY A 95 20.69 -10.32 -29.18
C GLY A 95 19.70 -11.32 -28.56
N ILE A 96 18.44 -10.92 -28.37
CA ILE A 96 17.43 -11.80 -27.77
C ILE A 96 17.03 -12.88 -28.78
N GLN A 97 17.33 -14.14 -28.45
CA GLN A 97 17.09 -15.31 -29.32
C GLN A 97 15.93 -16.19 -28.82
N GLY A 98 15.40 -15.93 -27.63
CA GLY A 98 14.32 -16.72 -27.04
C GLY A 98 13.72 -16.04 -25.82
N PHE A 99 12.53 -16.51 -25.42
CA PHE A 99 11.75 -15.88 -24.37
C PHE A 99 11.39 -16.85 -23.22
N PRO A 100 11.29 -16.33 -21.97
CA PRO A 100 11.80 -15.04 -21.56
C PRO A 100 13.33 -15.05 -21.45
N THR A 101 13.98 -13.94 -21.79
CA THR A 101 15.40 -13.69 -21.52
C THR A 101 15.51 -12.58 -20.50
N ILE A 102 16.16 -12.83 -19.36
CA ILE A 102 16.32 -11.82 -18.31
C ILE A 102 17.75 -11.31 -18.35
N LYS A 103 17.92 -9.99 -18.49
CA LYS A 103 19.23 -9.33 -18.45
C LYS A 103 19.31 -8.37 -17.27
N ALA A 104 20.45 -8.39 -16.62
CA ALA A 104 20.80 -7.58 -15.46
C ALA A 104 21.71 -6.44 -15.90
N PHE A 105 21.27 -5.20 -15.66
CA PHE A 105 22.03 -3.98 -15.93
C PHE A 105 22.59 -3.46 -14.60
N PRO A 106 23.87 -3.74 -14.28
CA PRO A 106 24.45 -3.42 -12.98
C PRO A 106 24.67 -1.91 -12.83
N ALA A 107 24.72 -1.43 -11.59
CA ALA A 107 24.99 -0.01 -11.22
C ALA A 107 26.46 0.41 -11.45
N THR A 108 26.94 0.22 -12.69
CA THR A 108 28.30 0.55 -13.12
C THR A 108 28.27 1.59 -14.25
N LYS A 109 29.32 2.40 -14.37
CA LYS A 109 29.41 3.42 -15.43
C LYS A 109 29.23 2.86 -16.85
N LYS A 110 29.68 1.62 -17.09
CA LYS A 110 29.61 0.99 -18.40
C LYS A 110 28.30 0.24 -18.67
N ARG A 111 27.46 0.04 -17.63
CA ARG A 111 26.15 -0.64 -17.73
C ARG A 111 26.16 -1.94 -18.54
N ILE A 112 27.28 -2.69 -18.51
CA ILE A 112 27.45 -3.90 -19.31
C ILE A 112 26.40 -4.92 -18.85
N PRO A 113 25.44 -5.31 -19.72
CA PRO A 113 24.40 -6.25 -19.36
C PRO A 113 24.97 -7.63 -19.10
N ARG A 114 24.34 -8.37 -18.19
CA ARG A 114 24.66 -9.76 -17.89
C ARG A 114 23.40 -10.60 -17.97
N ASP A 115 23.52 -11.79 -18.52
CA ASP A 115 22.37 -12.70 -18.60
C ASP A 115 22.13 -13.34 -17.24
N TYR A 116 20.87 -13.36 -16.82
CA TYR A 116 20.45 -14.08 -15.63
C TYR A 116 20.11 -15.53 -16.00
N VAL A 117 20.89 -16.46 -15.46
CA VAL A 117 20.79 -17.92 -15.74
C VAL A 117 20.27 -18.69 -14.52
N GLY A 118 19.76 -17.99 -13.50
CA GLY A 118 19.23 -18.61 -12.28
C GLY A 118 17.77 -19.05 -12.39
N GLU A 119 17.23 -19.56 -11.28
CA GLU A 119 15.84 -19.96 -11.19
C GLU A 119 14.88 -18.77 -11.35
N ARG A 120 13.72 -19.00 -11.98
CA ARG A 120 12.73 -17.96 -12.25
C ARG A 120 11.66 -17.86 -11.16
N THR A 121 12.04 -18.16 -9.92
CA THR A 121 11.18 -18.01 -8.74
C THR A 121 11.33 -16.59 -8.19
N ALA A 122 10.28 -16.05 -7.54
CA ALA A 122 10.35 -14.71 -6.97
C ALA A 122 11.53 -14.56 -6.00
N LYS A 123 11.80 -15.58 -5.18
CA LYS A 123 12.92 -15.57 -4.24
C LYS A 123 14.28 -15.46 -4.93
N ALA A 124 14.57 -16.30 -5.92
CA ALA A 124 15.88 -16.28 -6.59
C ALA A 124 16.11 -14.96 -7.34
N LEU A 125 15.07 -14.43 -8.00
CA LEU A 125 15.12 -13.14 -8.67
C LEU A 125 15.31 -11.98 -7.70
N LEU A 126 14.62 -12.01 -6.55
CA LEU A 126 14.77 -11.03 -5.47
C LEU A 126 16.19 -11.01 -4.93
N ASP A 127 16.70 -12.18 -4.53
CA ASP A 127 18.06 -12.32 -3.97
C ASP A 127 19.11 -11.82 -4.96
N TYR A 128 19.00 -12.23 -6.24
CA TYR A 128 19.89 -11.78 -7.30
C TYR A 128 19.83 -10.25 -7.50
N ALA A 129 18.63 -9.67 -7.55
CA ALA A 129 18.46 -8.23 -7.72
C ALA A 129 19.06 -7.45 -6.53
N LEU A 130 18.89 -7.94 -5.30
CA LEU A 130 19.48 -7.34 -4.11
C LEU A 130 21.01 -7.40 -4.10
N ASP A 131 21.59 -8.47 -4.65
CA ASP A 131 23.04 -8.64 -4.80
C ASP A 131 23.64 -7.74 -5.88
N MET A 132 22.84 -7.25 -6.83
CA MET A 132 23.28 -6.22 -7.78
C MET A 132 23.57 -4.86 -7.11
N LEU A 133 23.13 -4.64 -5.87
CA LEU A 133 23.37 -3.40 -5.15
C LEU A 133 24.82 -3.35 -4.62
N PRO A 134 25.66 -2.41 -5.09
CA PRO A 134 27.04 -2.30 -4.66
C PRO A 134 27.13 -2.04 -3.14
N PRO A 135 27.84 -2.88 -2.37
CA PRO A 135 27.98 -2.69 -0.93
C PRO A 135 28.71 -1.39 -0.56
N GLU A 136 29.54 -0.86 -1.46
CA GLU A 136 30.32 0.37 -1.31
C GLU A 136 29.50 1.65 -1.56
N SER A 137 28.24 1.53 -1.99
CA SER A 137 27.31 2.68 -2.12
C SER A 137 27.17 3.46 -0.82
N VAL A 138 27.31 2.79 0.33
CA VAL A 138 27.24 3.37 1.66
C VAL A 138 28.55 3.11 2.40
N ARG A 139 29.18 4.17 2.91
CA ARG A 139 30.40 4.04 3.72
C ARG A 139 30.05 3.51 5.10
N LYS A 140 30.58 2.35 5.46
CA LYS A 140 30.52 1.88 6.85
C LYS A 140 31.58 2.60 7.66
N LEU A 141 31.18 3.25 8.75
CA LEU A 141 32.07 4.04 9.59
C LEU A 141 32.22 3.40 10.97
N GLY A 142 33.43 3.51 11.54
CA GLY A 142 33.69 3.42 12.97
C GLY A 142 33.61 4.78 13.66
N ALA A 143 33.80 4.78 14.98
CA ALA A 143 33.79 5.98 15.81
C ALA A 143 34.79 7.05 15.32
N GLU A 144 36.04 6.64 15.05
CA GLU A 144 37.12 7.54 14.62
C GLU A 144 36.97 8.04 13.18
N GLU A 145 36.25 7.29 12.33
CA GLU A 145 36.05 7.63 10.93
C GLU A 145 34.92 8.63 10.73
N LEU A 146 34.03 8.77 11.74
CA LEU A 146 32.87 9.66 11.66
C LEU A 146 33.30 11.12 11.49
N GLY A 147 34.18 11.63 12.37
CA GLY A 147 34.68 12.99 12.27
C GLY A 147 35.39 13.25 10.93
N LYS A 148 36.26 12.32 10.51
CA LYS A 148 36.96 12.41 9.20
C LYS A 148 35.98 12.44 8.03
N PHE A 149 34.91 11.64 8.09
CA PHE A 149 33.88 11.62 7.06
C PHE A 149 33.10 12.94 7.01
N LEU A 150 32.77 13.54 8.16
CA LEU A 150 32.00 14.79 8.23
C LEU A 150 32.80 15.99 7.70
N VAL A 151 34.09 16.08 8.05
CA VAL A 151 35.00 17.15 7.60
C VAL A 151 35.33 17.05 6.11
N LYS A 152 35.41 15.83 5.56
CA LYS A 152 35.78 15.64 4.16
C LYS A 152 34.76 16.32 3.23
N ASN A 153 35.24 17.21 2.35
CA ASN A 153 34.40 18.02 1.46
C ASN A 153 33.32 18.77 2.27
N GLU A 154 33.73 19.78 3.02
CA GLU A 154 32.88 20.49 3.98
C GLU A 154 31.62 21.11 3.35
N ALA A 155 31.74 21.61 2.11
CA ALA A 155 30.63 22.14 1.33
C ALA A 155 29.66 21.07 0.78
N GLN A 156 30.00 19.78 0.89
CA GLN A 156 29.17 18.68 0.41
C GLN A 156 28.27 18.16 1.55
N PRO A 157 26.94 18.20 1.40
CA PRO A 157 26.03 17.63 2.39
C PRO A 157 26.17 16.11 2.44
N LYS A 158 25.88 15.53 3.60
CA LYS A 158 26.11 14.10 3.89
C LYS A 158 24.89 13.51 4.58
N VAL A 159 24.63 12.22 4.38
CA VAL A 159 23.57 11.50 5.09
C VAL A 159 24.20 10.42 5.96
N VAL A 160 23.86 10.40 7.24
CA VAL A 160 24.39 9.44 8.22
C VAL A 160 23.24 8.67 8.87
N LEU A 161 23.26 7.35 8.74
CA LEU A 161 22.37 6.45 9.45
C LEU A 161 23.10 5.81 10.63
N VAL A 162 22.62 6.08 11.84
CA VAL A 162 23.06 5.43 13.08
C VAL A 162 22.03 4.36 13.46
N THR A 163 22.44 3.09 13.53
CA THR A 163 21.52 1.97 13.69
C THR A 163 22.13 0.83 14.51
N PRO A 164 21.33 0.06 15.29
CA PRO A 164 21.78 -1.16 15.97
C PRO A 164 21.93 -2.34 15.00
N MET A 165 21.67 -2.18 13.70
CA MET A 165 21.85 -3.24 12.72
C MET A 165 23.24 -3.16 12.09
N ALA A 166 24.05 -4.21 12.19
CA ALA A 166 25.41 -4.23 11.64
C ALA A 166 25.44 -4.24 10.09
N LYS A 167 24.38 -4.76 9.45
CA LYS A 167 24.25 -4.83 8.00
C LYS A 167 23.51 -3.60 7.47
N THR A 168 24.01 -3.04 6.38
CA THR A 168 23.34 -1.96 5.66
C THR A 168 22.14 -2.52 4.91
N SER A 169 20.97 -1.92 5.09
CA SER A 169 19.77 -2.38 4.40
C SER A 169 19.86 -2.11 2.89
N PRO A 170 19.28 -2.99 2.04
CA PRO A 170 19.26 -2.79 0.59
C PRO A 170 18.62 -1.47 0.17
N MET A 171 17.53 -1.07 0.85
CA MET A 171 16.87 0.22 0.65
C MET A 171 17.84 1.40 0.82
N TYR A 172 18.67 1.37 1.89
CA TYR A 172 19.61 2.46 2.16
C TYR A 172 20.76 2.50 1.14
N ARG A 173 21.22 1.32 0.68
CA ARG A 173 22.17 1.22 -0.44
C ARG A 173 21.60 1.79 -1.74
N SER A 174 20.34 1.49 -2.02
CA SER A 174 19.65 2.02 -3.21
C SER A 174 19.50 3.54 -3.14
N LEU A 175 19.06 4.09 -2.00
CA LEU A 175 18.98 5.54 -1.80
C LEU A 175 20.34 6.22 -2.03
N ALA A 176 21.43 5.63 -1.53
CA ALA A 176 22.76 6.18 -1.75
C ALA A 176 23.17 6.24 -3.23
N LEU A 177 22.63 5.36 -4.08
CA LEU A 177 22.85 5.40 -5.53
C LEU A 177 22.13 6.56 -6.19
N ASP A 178 20.91 6.92 -5.75
CA ASP A 178 20.18 8.08 -6.31
C ASP A 178 20.95 9.40 -6.15
N TYR A 179 21.74 9.49 -5.09
CA TYR A 179 22.54 10.69 -4.77
C TYR A 179 24.03 10.49 -5.04
N ARG A 180 24.40 9.47 -5.83
CA ARG A 180 25.80 9.14 -6.11
C ARG A 180 26.54 10.37 -6.65
N GLY A 181 27.68 10.68 -6.04
CA GLY A 181 28.50 11.85 -6.38
C GLY A 181 27.99 13.19 -5.83
N ARG A 182 26.71 13.29 -5.44
CA ARG A 182 26.10 14.51 -4.88
C ARG A 182 26.10 14.51 -3.37
N VAL A 183 25.59 13.45 -2.75
CA VAL A 183 25.43 13.32 -1.29
C VAL A 183 26.03 11.98 -0.85
N PRO A 184 27.14 11.97 -0.10
CA PRO A 184 27.71 10.74 0.43
C PRO A 184 26.83 10.18 1.57
N PHE A 185 26.56 8.88 1.51
CA PHE A 185 25.80 8.15 2.54
C PHE A 185 26.75 7.35 3.42
N ALA A 186 26.46 7.31 4.72
CA ALA A 186 27.23 6.58 5.70
C ALA A 186 26.35 5.78 6.65
N HIS A 187 26.85 4.61 7.05
CA HIS A 187 26.25 3.72 8.03
C HIS A 187 27.18 3.64 9.24
N LEU A 188 26.65 3.97 10.42
CA LEU A 188 27.32 3.83 11.69
C LEU A 188 26.62 2.76 12.55
N TYR A 189 27.34 1.69 12.85
CA TYR A 189 26.82 0.61 13.69
C TYR A 189 26.89 1.01 15.17
N ALA A 190 25.74 1.35 15.75
CA ALA A 190 25.64 1.95 17.08
C ALA A 190 26.14 1.04 18.21
N SER A 191 26.05 -0.28 18.06
CA SER A 191 26.52 -1.23 19.07
C SER A 191 28.03 -1.46 19.03
N LYS A 192 28.75 -0.90 18.05
CA LYS A 192 30.22 -0.92 18.03
C LYS A 192 30.76 0.05 19.09
N ALA A 193 31.82 -0.37 19.80
CA ALA A 193 32.44 0.43 20.84
C ALA A 193 32.77 1.86 20.36
N GLY A 194 32.36 2.86 21.13
CA GLY A 194 32.58 4.29 20.84
C GLY A 194 31.72 4.89 19.73
N ALA A 195 30.96 4.10 18.96
CA ALA A 195 30.18 4.62 17.83
C ALA A 195 29.02 5.52 18.28
N LEU A 196 28.23 5.08 19.27
CA LEU A 196 27.13 5.89 19.80
C LEU A 196 27.62 7.18 20.49
N PRO A 197 28.66 7.15 21.36
CA PRO A 197 29.28 8.38 21.88
C PRO A 197 29.81 9.33 20.79
N ALA A 198 30.42 8.80 19.73
CA ALA A 198 30.90 9.62 18.62
C ALA A 198 29.74 10.30 17.88
N ALA A 199 28.63 9.58 17.65
CA ALA A 199 27.42 10.17 17.07
C ALA A 199 26.78 11.23 17.98
N GLN A 200 26.80 11.01 19.30
CA GLN A 200 26.34 12.01 20.27
C GLN A 200 27.19 13.27 20.25
N ALA A 201 28.51 13.12 20.21
CA ALA A 201 29.45 14.24 20.20
C ALA A 201 29.36 15.06 18.90
N HIS A 202 29.34 14.38 17.75
CA HIS A 202 29.44 15.05 16.45
C HIS A 202 28.11 15.39 15.79
N ILE A 203 27.01 14.68 16.07
CA ILE A 203 25.75 14.80 15.30
C ILE A 203 24.57 15.22 16.19
N ASP A 204 24.24 14.43 17.21
CA ASP A 204 23.02 14.63 18.01
C ASP A 204 23.27 14.23 19.47
N ALA A 205 23.51 15.22 20.32
CA ALA A 205 23.77 15.02 21.74
C ALA A 205 22.64 14.29 22.49
N GLN A 206 21.41 14.30 21.95
CA GLN A 206 20.27 13.62 22.56
C GLN A 206 20.05 12.19 22.03
N LEU A 207 20.95 11.69 21.19
CA LEU A 207 20.86 10.35 20.63
C LEU A 207 21.13 9.31 21.73
N THR A 208 20.17 8.43 22.01
CA THR A 208 20.31 7.32 22.95
C THR A 208 19.97 6.00 22.26
N GLN A 209 20.25 4.86 22.89
CA GLN A 209 19.90 3.55 22.31
C GLN A 209 18.39 3.42 22.01
N GLU A 210 17.54 3.96 22.88
CA GLU A 210 16.08 3.98 22.71
C GLU A 210 15.61 4.85 21.53
N ARG A 211 16.45 5.81 21.12
CA ARG A 211 16.16 6.72 20.01
C ARG A 211 16.82 6.27 18.71
N LEU A 212 17.19 5.01 18.59
CA LEU A 212 17.66 4.42 17.33
C LEU A 212 16.51 3.71 16.58
N PRO A 213 16.58 3.60 15.24
CA PRO A 213 17.60 4.16 14.35
C PRO A 213 17.46 5.69 14.20
N GLY A 214 18.60 6.37 14.06
CA GLY A 214 18.68 7.81 13.79
C GLY A 214 19.23 8.05 12.39
N LEU A 215 18.42 8.64 11.50
CA LEU A 215 18.86 9.07 10.17
C LEU A 215 19.01 10.59 10.16
N TYR A 216 20.16 11.06 9.67
CA TYR A 216 20.55 12.47 9.75
C TYR A 216 21.02 12.98 8.39
N PHE A 217 20.61 14.19 8.05
CA PHE A 217 21.14 14.97 6.94
C PHE A 217 22.03 16.05 7.52
N VAL A 218 23.32 16.03 7.18
CA VAL A 218 24.33 16.96 7.65
C VAL A 218 24.60 17.96 6.53
N SER A 219 24.25 19.22 6.73
CA SER A 219 24.49 20.29 5.76
C SER A 219 25.93 20.80 5.80
N SER A 220 26.47 20.95 7.00
CA SER A 220 27.83 21.45 7.26
C SER A 220 28.39 20.87 8.55
N TYR A 221 29.71 20.98 8.74
CA TYR A 221 30.40 20.53 9.95
C TYR A 221 31.33 21.64 10.43
N ASP A 222 31.10 22.12 11.65
CA ASP A 222 31.92 23.14 12.28
C ASP A 222 33.10 22.48 13.00
N GLN A 223 34.31 22.80 12.55
CA GLN A 223 35.55 22.23 13.07
C GLN A 223 35.91 22.80 14.45
N ASP A 224 35.52 24.04 14.75
CA ASP A 224 35.86 24.73 16.00
C ASP A 224 35.03 24.17 17.15
N THR A 225 33.74 23.92 16.91
CA THR A 225 32.85 23.30 17.90
C THR A 225 32.85 21.77 17.85
N GLY A 226 33.40 21.19 16.77
CA GLY A 226 33.39 19.74 16.53
C GLY A 226 31.99 19.16 16.26
N ARG A 227 31.02 20.00 15.87
CA ARG A 227 29.61 19.62 15.71
C ARG A 227 29.09 19.82 14.29
N ALA A 228 28.30 18.86 13.84
CA ALA A 228 27.57 18.92 12.60
C ALA A 228 26.29 19.76 12.73
N GLN A 229 25.98 20.56 11.71
CA GLN A 229 24.63 21.06 11.50
C GLN A 229 23.81 19.93 10.88
N ALA A 230 23.12 19.17 11.73
CA ALA A 230 22.40 17.97 11.35
C ALA A 230 20.88 18.11 11.54
N VAL A 231 20.13 17.60 10.57
CA VAL A 231 18.67 17.48 10.62
C VAL A 231 18.30 16.01 10.76
N ARG A 232 17.57 15.69 11.81
CA ARG A 232 17.11 14.32 12.07
C ARG A 232 15.81 14.01 11.32
N TYR A 233 15.79 12.90 10.60
CA TYR A 233 14.59 12.37 9.98
C TYR A 233 13.62 11.80 11.04
N ARG A 234 12.33 12.12 10.89
CA ARG A 234 11.26 11.71 11.83
C ARG A 234 10.09 10.97 11.16
N GLY A 235 10.18 10.73 9.85
CA GLY A 235 9.13 10.05 9.09
C GLY A 235 9.25 8.52 9.12
N ALA A 236 8.38 7.85 8.37
CA ALA A 236 8.44 6.41 8.20
C ALA A 236 9.70 5.99 7.43
N MET A 237 10.39 4.93 7.88
CA MET A 237 11.60 4.40 7.25
C MET A 237 11.31 3.64 5.95
N ARG A 238 10.65 4.28 4.98
CA ARG A 238 10.37 3.75 3.64
C ARG A 238 11.10 4.59 2.60
N TYR A 239 11.45 3.95 1.49
CA TYR A 239 12.24 4.52 0.41
C TYR A 239 11.73 5.90 -0.05
N ARG A 240 10.45 6.00 -0.44
CA ARG A 240 9.85 7.23 -0.97
C ARG A 240 9.91 8.41 -0.01
N PHE A 241 9.62 8.20 1.27
CA PHE A 241 9.60 9.28 2.25
C PHE A 241 11.01 9.79 2.59
N ILE A 242 12.00 8.89 2.66
CA ILE A 242 13.39 9.30 2.87
C ILE A 242 13.91 10.04 1.64
N LYS A 243 13.62 9.55 0.43
CA LYS A 243 14.02 10.22 -0.80
C LYS A 243 13.48 11.66 -0.86
N LEU A 244 12.17 11.83 -0.69
CA LEU A 244 11.53 13.14 -0.69
C LEU A 244 12.12 14.08 0.36
N TRP A 245 12.41 13.55 1.56
CA TRP A 245 13.01 14.33 2.62
C TRP A 245 14.45 14.77 2.30
N VAL A 246 15.28 13.90 1.71
CA VAL A 246 16.65 14.27 1.28
C VAL A 246 16.59 15.29 0.14
N ASP A 247 15.72 15.09 -0.85
CA ASP A 247 15.50 16.05 -1.95
C ASP A 247 15.05 17.42 -1.40
N GLU A 248 14.15 17.43 -0.40
CA GLU A 248 13.76 18.64 0.33
C GLU A 248 14.98 19.30 0.98
N GLN A 249 15.82 18.56 1.72
CA GLN A 249 17.01 19.17 2.34
C GLN A 249 18.01 19.76 1.31
N LEU A 250 18.02 19.26 0.08
CA LEU A 250 18.84 19.80 -1.01
C LEU A 250 18.22 21.04 -1.68
N GLY A 251 16.92 21.31 -1.48
CA GLY A 251 16.15 22.36 -2.15
C GLY A 251 16.30 23.79 -1.59
N GLY A 252 17.12 24.02 -0.56
CA GLY A 252 17.41 25.37 -0.03
C GLY A 252 16.29 26.00 0.82
N GLU A 253 16.16 27.33 0.80
CA GLU A 253 15.28 28.12 1.69
C GLU A 253 13.80 27.72 1.63
N ALA A 254 13.27 27.37 0.47
CA ALA A 254 11.87 26.95 0.30
C ALA A 254 11.56 25.62 1.00
N ALA A 255 12.56 24.74 1.12
CA ALA A 255 12.45 23.51 1.88
C ALA A 255 12.58 23.73 3.39
N ALA A 256 13.31 24.77 3.82
CA ALA A 256 13.39 25.16 5.23
C ALA A 256 12.05 25.71 5.75
N THR A 257 11.32 26.48 4.94
CA THR A 257 9.94 26.92 5.25
C THR A 257 8.96 25.76 5.27
N ALA A 258 8.98 24.88 4.27
CA ALA A 258 8.14 23.68 4.26
C ALA A 258 8.40 22.76 5.47
N ARG A 259 9.65 22.66 5.91
CA ARG A 259 10.05 21.97 7.14
C ARG A 259 9.46 22.61 8.39
N ALA A 260 9.55 23.94 8.53
CA ALA A 260 9.01 24.65 9.68
C ALA A 260 7.48 24.45 9.80
N GLU A 261 6.78 24.43 8.67
CA GLU A 261 5.34 24.17 8.62
C GLU A 261 5.00 22.72 8.98
N ARG A 262 5.75 21.74 8.45
CA ARG A 262 5.55 20.31 8.75
C ARG A 262 5.91 19.96 10.19
N GLU A 263 6.97 20.55 10.76
CA GLU A 263 7.34 20.37 12.18
C GLU A 263 6.27 20.94 13.10
N ARG A 264 5.70 22.12 12.79
CA ARG A 264 4.56 22.68 13.52
C ARG A 264 3.32 21.79 13.41
N ALA A 265 3.02 21.29 12.21
CA ALA A 265 1.87 20.38 12.00
C ALA A 265 2.05 19.04 12.72
N ALA A 266 3.26 18.47 12.71
CA ALA A 266 3.56 17.22 13.42
C ALA A 266 3.53 17.39 14.94
N GLN A 267 4.01 18.52 15.46
CA GLN A 267 3.92 18.86 16.88
C GLN A 267 2.46 19.05 17.30
N ALA A 268 1.67 19.79 16.52
CA ALA A 268 0.24 19.95 16.75
C ALA A 268 -0.52 18.61 16.77
N LYS A 269 -0.18 17.67 15.87
CA LYS A 269 -0.77 16.32 15.90
C LYS A 269 -0.40 15.52 17.15
N ARG A 270 0.84 15.62 17.63
CA ARG A 270 1.28 14.96 18.87
C ARG A 270 0.59 15.54 20.09
N ASP A 271 0.44 16.85 20.12
CA ASP A 271 -0.22 17.55 21.22
C ASP A 271 -1.73 17.24 21.22
N ALA A 272 -2.36 17.20 20.05
CA ALA A 272 -3.75 16.76 19.90
C ALA A 272 -3.96 15.30 20.33
N ALA A 273 -3.06 14.39 19.94
CA ALA A 273 -3.13 12.98 20.36
C ALA A 273 -2.97 12.81 21.89
N LYS A 274 -2.06 13.59 22.51
CA LYS A 274 -1.91 13.62 23.97
C LYS A 274 -3.15 14.17 24.66
N GLU A 275 -3.77 15.20 24.10
CA GLU A 275 -4.98 15.80 24.64
C GLU A 275 -6.18 14.83 24.52
N GLU A 276 -6.28 14.12 23.40
CA GLU A 276 -7.28 13.07 23.19
C GLU A 276 -7.08 11.91 24.18
N GLU A 277 -5.84 11.45 24.38
CA GLU A 277 -5.52 10.42 25.37
C GLU A 277 -5.86 10.86 26.80
N ALA A 278 -5.58 12.13 27.15
CA ALA A 278 -5.94 12.70 28.45
C ALA A 278 -7.46 12.77 28.65
N ARG A 279 -8.21 13.19 27.62
CA ARG A 279 -9.69 13.22 27.63
C ARG A 279 -10.28 11.81 27.78
N ALA A 280 -9.71 10.83 27.07
CA ALA A 280 -10.13 9.43 27.18
C ALA A 280 -9.89 8.87 28.60
N ARG A 281 -8.73 9.17 29.21
CA ARG A 281 -8.42 8.79 30.59
C ARG A 281 -9.38 9.43 31.60
N ALA A 282 -9.67 10.72 31.46
CA ALA A 282 -10.62 11.41 32.33
C ALA A 282 -12.05 10.85 32.22
N LYS A 283 -12.48 10.53 31.00
CA LYS A 283 -13.80 9.91 30.75
C LYS A 283 -13.88 8.51 31.36
N LEU A 284 -12.81 7.72 31.27
CA LEU A 284 -12.73 6.39 31.89
C LEU A 284 -12.80 6.49 33.43
N GLU A 285 -12.14 7.48 34.03
CA GLU A 285 -12.18 7.72 35.47
C GLU A 285 -13.59 8.15 35.94
N ALA A 286 -14.25 9.03 35.18
CA ALA A 286 -15.63 9.42 35.46
C ALA A 286 -16.62 8.25 35.36
N LEU A 287 -16.45 7.38 34.35
CA LEU A 287 -17.25 6.16 34.20
C LEU A 287 -17.01 5.17 35.34
N ARG A 288 -15.76 5.04 35.82
CA ARG A 288 -15.45 4.23 37.01
C ARG A 288 -16.18 4.74 38.25
N LYS A 289 -16.10 6.06 38.54
CA LYS A 289 -16.81 6.67 39.67
C LYS A 289 -18.33 6.50 39.55
N LYS A 290 -18.89 6.64 38.35
CA LYS A 290 -20.32 6.43 38.10
C LYS A 290 -20.73 4.98 38.32
N ARG A 291 -19.91 4.01 37.91
CA ARG A 291 -20.14 2.58 38.11
C ARG A 291 -19.97 2.17 39.58
N GLU A 292 -19.04 2.78 40.31
CA GLU A 292 -18.90 2.60 41.76
C GLU A 292 -20.10 3.18 42.52
N ALA A 293 -20.62 4.34 42.11
CA ALA A 293 -21.83 4.93 42.68
C ALA A 293 -23.10 4.15 42.34
N GLN A 294 -23.23 3.62 41.12
CA GLN A 294 -24.34 2.75 40.73
C GLN A 294 -24.29 1.43 41.49
N LYS A 295 -23.12 0.82 41.66
CA LYS A 295 -22.97 -0.41 42.44
C LYS A 295 -23.35 -0.21 43.92
N ALA A 296 -22.98 0.93 44.50
CA ALA A 296 -23.39 1.29 45.86
C ALA A 296 -24.92 1.55 45.99
N ASN A 297 -25.59 1.91 44.91
CA ASN A 297 -27.04 2.14 44.88
C ASN A 297 -27.81 0.85 44.56
N GLU A 298 -27.27 -0.01 43.67
CA GLU A 298 -27.80 -1.34 43.36
C GLU A 298 -27.74 -2.27 44.57
N ASP A 299 -26.71 -2.16 45.43
CA ASP A 299 -26.62 -2.91 46.69
C ASP A 299 -27.72 -2.46 47.71
N ASP A 300 -28.19 -1.20 47.68
CA ASP A 300 -29.31 -0.69 48.51
C ASP A 300 -30.70 -1.02 47.90
N GLU A 301 -30.79 -1.05 46.57
CA GLU A 301 -32.03 -1.32 45.84
C GLU A 301 -32.34 -2.82 45.74
N THR A 302 -31.32 -3.69 45.59
CA THR A 302 -31.50 -5.16 45.57
C THR A 302 -31.93 -5.72 46.92
N GLU A 303 -31.50 -5.11 48.03
CA GLU A 303 -31.97 -5.48 49.38
C GLU A 303 -33.46 -5.12 49.59
N ARG A 304 -33.96 -4.08 48.91
CA ARG A 304 -35.36 -3.61 48.99
C ARG A 304 -36.29 -4.24 47.95
N LEU A 305 -35.77 -4.63 46.78
CA LEU A 305 -36.52 -5.24 45.68
C LEU A 305 -36.66 -6.77 45.82
N ALA A 306 -35.73 -7.44 46.53
CA ALA A 306 -35.82 -8.88 46.82
C ALA A 306 -37.00 -9.23 47.76
N GLU A 307 -37.52 -8.25 48.51
CA GLU A 307 -38.65 -8.42 49.42
C GLU A 307 -40.02 -8.14 48.74
N ALA A 308 -40.04 -7.54 47.54
CA ALA A 308 -41.25 -6.91 47.04
C ALA A 308 -41.99 -7.66 45.91
N LEU A 309 -41.38 -8.13 44.81
CA LEU A 309 -42.18 -8.63 43.69
C LEU A 309 -41.46 -9.67 42.82
N GLY A 310 -42.16 -10.77 42.55
CA GLY A 310 -41.82 -11.74 41.52
C GLY A 310 -42.03 -11.20 40.10
N ALA A 311 -41.02 -11.47 39.26
CA ALA A 311 -40.98 -11.60 37.79
C ALA A 311 -41.83 -10.66 36.90
N VAL A 312 -41.14 -9.76 36.18
CA VAL A 312 -41.59 -9.06 34.95
C VAL A 312 -40.46 -9.15 33.89
N PRO A 313 -40.76 -9.23 32.56
CA PRO A 313 -39.77 -9.47 31.50
C PRO A 313 -38.86 -8.25 31.18
N SER A 314 -37.71 -8.48 30.54
CA SER A 314 -36.53 -7.58 30.48
C SER A 314 -36.54 -6.49 29.39
N ASP A 315 -36.02 -5.31 29.74
CA ASP A 315 -35.83 -4.06 28.97
C ASP A 315 -34.83 -4.12 27.78
N ASP A 316 -34.19 -5.27 27.53
CA ASP A 316 -33.05 -5.37 26.60
C ASP A 316 -33.46 -5.33 25.10
N GLU A 317 -34.67 -5.74 24.73
CA GLU A 317 -35.14 -5.76 23.34
C GLU A 317 -35.51 -4.36 22.79
N GLU A 318 -36.13 -3.50 23.60
CA GLU A 318 -36.46 -2.11 23.19
C GLU A 318 -35.19 -1.26 23.04
N LEU A 319 -34.17 -1.54 23.84
CA LEU A 319 -32.88 -0.84 23.80
C LEU A 319 -32.10 -1.16 22.51
N GLU A 320 -32.13 -2.41 22.04
CA GLU A 320 -31.48 -2.79 20.78
C GLU A 320 -32.11 -2.09 19.57
N VAL A 321 -33.45 -2.00 19.51
CA VAL A 321 -34.18 -1.33 18.42
C VAL A 321 -33.83 0.17 18.36
N LEU A 322 -33.74 0.85 19.51
CA LEU A 322 -33.37 2.26 19.57
C LEU A 322 -31.91 2.50 19.19
N LEU A 323 -30.99 1.61 19.60
CA LEU A 323 -29.59 1.67 19.20
C LEU A 323 -29.42 1.46 17.69
N GLN A 324 -30.23 0.61 17.08
CA GLN A 324 -30.25 0.39 15.63
C GLN A 324 -30.65 1.67 14.89
N GLN A 325 -31.75 2.30 15.31
CA GLN A 325 -32.22 3.56 14.71
C GLN A 325 -31.22 4.72 14.86
N GLU A 326 -30.49 4.78 15.98
CA GLU A 326 -29.50 5.84 16.18
C GLU A 326 -28.22 5.63 15.37
N ARG A 327 -27.82 4.37 15.15
CA ARG A 327 -26.73 4.02 14.22
C ARG A 327 -27.09 4.41 12.79
N GLU A 328 -28.30 4.10 12.33
CA GLU A 328 -28.79 4.48 11.00
C GLU A 328 -28.80 5.99 10.78
N LYS A 329 -29.26 6.77 11.77
CA LYS A 329 -29.23 8.24 11.72
C LYS A 329 -27.80 8.79 11.61
N ARG A 330 -26.84 8.19 12.32
CA ARG A 330 -25.42 8.58 12.22
C ARG A 330 -24.82 8.25 10.85
N HIS A 331 -25.16 7.10 10.28
CA HIS A 331 -24.76 6.73 8.92
C HIS A 331 -25.36 7.67 7.87
N GLN A 332 -26.65 8.02 7.97
CA GLN A 332 -27.28 9.01 7.09
C GLN A 332 -26.61 10.39 7.16
N LYS A 333 -26.34 10.88 8.38
CA LYS A 333 -25.66 12.16 8.58
C LYS A 333 -24.23 12.16 8.02
N ARG A 334 -23.50 11.05 8.16
CA ARG A 334 -22.16 10.89 7.61
C ARG A 334 -22.19 10.96 6.07
N ARG A 335 -23.12 10.24 5.43
CA ARG A 335 -23.36 10.30 3.97
C ARG A 335 -23.66 11.72 3.49
N GLN A 336 -24.49 12.46 4.24
CA GLN A 336 -24.82 13.84 3.91
C GLN A 336 -23.61 14.79 3.98
N ASN A 337 -22.74 14.63 4.98
CA ASN A 337 -21.51 15.43 5.10
C ASN A 337 -20.50 15.10 3.99
N GLU A 338 -20.37 13.83 3.61
CA GLU A 338 -19.51 13.38 2.51
C GLU A 338 -20.00 13.93 1.17
N ARG A 339 -21.33 13.95 0.93
CA ARG A 339 -21.97 14.61 -0.21
C ARG A 339 -21.63 16.10 -0.30
N GLU A 340 -21.72 16.84 0.82
CA GLU A 340 -21.36 18.26 0.83
C GLU A 340 -19.87 18.49 0.54
N ALA A 341 -18.98 17.60 1.00
CA ALA A 341 -17.56 17.70 0.74
C ALA A 341 -17.23 17.50 -0.74
N LEU A 342 -17.88 16.54 -1.41
CA LEU A 342 -17.72 16.28 -2.84
C LEU A 342 -18.24 17.45 -3.70
N LEU A 343 -19.39 18.03 -3.34
CA LEU A 343 -19.92 19.21 -4.02
C LEU A 343 -18.97 20.41 -3.89
N ARG A 344 -18.38 20.62 -2.70
CA ARG A 344 -17.36 21.66 -2.48
C ARG A 344 -16.07 21.41 -3.26
N ALA A 345 -15.63 20.15 -3.36
CA ALA A 345 -14.46 19.77 -4.17
C ALA A 345 -14.70 20.04 -5.66
N ARG A 346 -15.89 19.68 -6.17
CA ARG A 346 -16.31 19.97 -7.54
C ARG A 346 -16.38 21.48 -7.82
N GLU A 347 -17.00 22.26 -6.94
CA GLU A 347 -17.03 23.72 -7.08
C GLU A 347 -15.64 24.35 -7.09
N LYS A 348 -14.72 23.81 -6.28
CA LYS A 348 -13.33 24.25 -6.24
C LYS A 348 -12.61 23.96 -7.57
N ILE A 349 -12.77 22.78 -8.13
CA ILE A 349 -12.17 22.38 -9.41
C ILE A 349 -12.73 23.25 -10.55
N LEU A 350 -14.06 23.45 -10.60
CA LEU A 350 -14.70 24.31 -11.59
C LEU A 350 -14.20 25.78 -11.51
N ARG A 351 -13.96 26.29 -10.29
CA ARG A 351 -13.40 27.63 -10.07
C ARG A 351 -11.93 27.75 -10.46
N GLU A 352 -11.10 26.76 -10.12
CA GLU A 352 -9.67 26.75 -10.43
C GLU A 352 -9.42 26.71 -11.94
N GLU A 353 -10.31 26.05 -12.70
CA GLU A 353 -10.16 25.88 -14.15
C GLU A 353 -10.93 26.92 -14.99
N ARG A 354 -11.69 27.83 -14.36
CA ARG A 354 -12.52 28.85 -15.04
C ARG A 354 -13.51 28.26 -16.07
N VAL A 355 -14.13 27.13 -15.73
CA VAL A 355 -15.14 26.47 -16.58
C VAL A 355 -16.49 26.50 -15.88
N GLU A 356 -17.54 26.96 -16.59
CA GLU A 356 -18.89 27.12 -16.01
C GLU A 356 -19.69 25.81 -15.93
N HIS A 357 -19.41 24.81 -16.78
CA HIS A 357 -20.22 23.58 -16.91
C HIS A 357 -19.35 22.32 -17.08
N ALA A 358 -19.80 21.19 -16.52
CA ALA A 358 -19.03 19.94 -16.38
C ALA A 358 -18.97 19.07 -17.67
N ASP A 359 -19.51 19.56 -18.78
CA ASP A 359 -19.68 18.79 -20.03
C ASP A 359 -18.48 18.90 -21.00
N ASP A 360 -17.37 19.52 -20.59
CA ASP A 360 -16.13 19.53 -21.37
C ASP A 360 -15.41 18.17 -21.28
N PRO A 361 -15.09 17.50 -22.40
CA PRO A 361 -14.49 16.16 -22.43
C PRO A 361 -13.19 16.01 -21.64
N ARG A 362 -12.36 17.07 -21.50
CA ARG A 362 -11.12 17.01 -20.70
C ARG A 362 -11.37 16.99 -19.20
N THR A 363 -12.47 17.59 -18.76
CA THR A 363 -12.91 17.60 -17.36
C THR A 363 -13.62 16.30 -17.02
N LYS A 364 -14.39 15.74 -17.97
CA LYS A 364 -15.06 14.44 -17.83
C LYS A 364 -14.08 13.31 -17.56
N GLU A 365 -13.05 13.14 -18.39
CA GLU A 365 -12.06 12.05 -18.27
C GLU A 365 -11.31 12.10 -16.92
N ARG A 366 -10.95 13.29 -16.44
CA ARG A 366 -10.28 13.46 -15.14
C ARG A 366 -11.22 13.30 -13.95
N LEU A 367 -12.49 13.70 -14.08
CA LEU A 367 -13.52 13.40 -13.08
C LEU A 367 -13.74 11.89 -12.98
N MET A 368 -13.69 11.17 -14.10
CA MET A 368 -13.86 9.72 -14.16
C MET A 368 -12.67 8.98 -13.55
N ASP A 369 -11.43 9.41 -13.81
CA ASP A 369 -10.23 8.86 -13.16
C ASP A 369 -10.28 9.04 -11.64
N GLU A 370 -10.73 10.21 -11.17
CA GLU A 370 -10.91 10.49 -9.73
C GLU A 370 -12.10 9.70 -9.14
N LEU A 371 -13.19 9.48 -9.89
CA LEU A 371 -14.34 8.68 -9.48
C LEU A 371 -13.98 7.19 -9.39
N GLN A 372 -13.20 6.67 -10.33
CA GLN A 372 -12.74 5.28 -10.36
C GLN A 372 -11.73 5.02 -9.23
N ALA A 373 -10.85 5.97 -8.95
CA ALA A 373 -9.99 5.96 -7.77
C ALA A 373 -10.79 6.04 -6.46
N TYR A 374 -11.80 6.92 -6.40
CA TYR A 374 -12.68 7.07 -5.25
C TYR A 374 -13.50 5.80 -4.99
N ILE A 375 -14.10 5.21 -6.02
CA ILE A 375 -14.83 3.94 -5.93
C ILE A 375 -13.89 2.85 -5.41
N GLY A 376 -12.70 2.67 -6.02
CA GLY A 376 -11.71 1.70 -5.54
C GLY A 376 -11.24 1.93 -4.09
N ASP A 377 -11.02 3.17 -3.69
CA ASP A 377 -10.62 3.54 -2.33
C ASP A 377 -11.76 3.34 -1.32
N GLN A 378 -13.02 3.61 -1.70
CA GLN A 378 -14.20 3.37 -0.88
C GLN A 378 -14.46 1.87 -0.69
N TRP A 379 -14.34 1.08 -1.76
CA TRP A 379 -14.52 -0.38 -1.71
C TRP A 379 -13.44 -1.06 -0.87
N SER A 380 -12.18 -0.68 -1.07
CA SER A 380 -11.08 -1.22 -0.26
C SER A 380 -11.22 -0.84 1.21
N ALA A 381 -11.68 0.38 1.51
CA ALA A 381 -12.00 0.81 2.87
C ALA A 381 -13.17 0.04 3.47
N ARG A 382 -14.28 -0.15 2.74
CA ARG A 382 -15.45 -0.92 3.20
C ARG A 382 -15.10 -2.40 3.44
N LEU A 383 -14.29 -3.01 2.58
CA LEU A 383 -13.82 -4.39 2.75
C LEU A 383 -12.88 -4.52 3.96
N ALA A 384 -11.96 -3.56 4.14
CA ALA A 384 -11.08 -3.52 5.31
C ALA A 384 -11.87 -3.35 6.62
N GLU A 385 -12.87 -2.48 6.63
CA GLU A 385 -13.75 -2.27 7.79
C GLU A 385 -14.54 -3.54 8.14
N ARG A 386 -15.03 -4.27 7.13
CA ARG A 386 -15.71 -5.56 7.34
C ARG A 386 -14.77 -6.65 7.82
N ALA A 387 -13.54 -6.72 7.30
CA ALA A 387 -12.52 -7.65 7.78
C ALA A 387 -12.14 -7.38 9.24
N ASP A 388 -12.02 -6.10 9.63
CA ASP A 388 -11.78 -5.70 11.01
C ASP A 388 -12.96 -6.04 11.93
N ARG A 389 -14.21 -5.85 11.48
CA ARG A 389 -15.41 -6.28 12.23
C ARG A 389 -15.46 -7.78 12.41
N ALA A 390 -15.22 -8.56 11.36
CA ALA A 390 -15.20 -10.02 11.42
C ALA A 390 -14.14 -10.51 12.42
N ARG A 391 -12.95 -9.89 12.41
CA ARG A 391 -11.90 -10.15 13.40
C ARG A 391 -12.36 -9.85 14.83
N GLN A 392 -12.98 -8.69 15.06
CA GLN A 392 -13.49 -8.31 16.38
C GLN A 392 -14.60 -9.25 16.87
N SER A 393 -15.47 -9.71 15.97
CA SER A 393 -16.53 -10.68 16.25
C SER A 393 -15.94 -12.03 16.70
N VAL A 394 -14.91 -12.53 16.00
CA VAL A 394 -14.14 -13.72 16.41
C VAL A 394 -13.47 -13.52 17.77
N GLU A 395 -12.77 -12.41 17.99
CA GLU A 395 -12.11 -12.12 19.26
C GLU A 395 -13.11 -12.03 20.43
N GLN A 396 -14.30 -11.46 20.21
CA GLN A 396 -15.35 -11.36 21.22
C GLN A 396 -16.00 -12.72 21.51
N ALA A 397 -16.22 -13.54 20.48
CA ALA A 397 -16.75 -14.90 20.64
C ALA A 397 -15.78 -15.78 21.43
N LEU A 398 -14.47 -15.75 21.09
CA LEU A 398 -13.44 -16.51 21.80
C LEU A 398 -13.18 -16.03 23.22
N ARG A 399 -13.50 -14.77 23.54
CA ARG A 399 -13.49 -14.28 24.93
C ARG A 399 -14.64 -14.84 25.77
N LYS A 400 -15.78 -15.15 25.15
CA LYS A 400 -16.96 -15.72 25.83
C LYS A 400 -16.83 -17.24 25.98
N ASP A 401 -16.39 -17.92 24.92
CA ASP A 401 -16.09 -19.35 24.92
C ASP A 401 -14.80 -19.61 24.12
N PRO A 402 -13.66 -19.80 24.81
CA PRO A 402 -12.37 -20.07 24.16
C PRO A 402 -12.33 -21.38 23.36
N SER A 403 -13.25 -22.31 23.61
CA SER A 403 -13.30 -23.63 22.97
C SER A 403 -14.12 -23.65 21.67
N ASP A 404 -15.05 -22.69 21.49
CA ASP A 404 -15.92 -22.56 20.31
C ASP A 404 -15.23 -21.79 19.15
N THR A 405 -14.05 -22.25 18.73
CA THR A 405 -13.33 -21.68 17.59
C THR A 405 -14.10 -21.83 16.28
N LYS A 406 -14.74 -22.99 16.07
CA LYS A 406 -15.55 -23.29 14.89
C LYS A 406 -16.78 -22.39 14.79
N GLY A 407 -17.55 -22.23 15.88
CA GLY A 407 -18.72 -21.35 15.88
C GLY A 407 -18.35 -19.87 15.78
N ALA A 408 -17.25 -19.43 16.39
CA ALA A 408 -16.75 -18.07 16.26
C ALA A 408 -16.43 -17.70 14.80
N LEU A 409 -15.71 -18.57 14.08
CA LEU A 409 -15.36 -18.34 12.67
C LEU A 409 -16.59 -18.38 11.76
N THR A 410 -17.49 -19.34 11.96
CA THR A 410 -18.71 -19.46 11.14
C THR A 410 -19.66 -18.26 11.32
N ARG A 411 -19.77 -17.70 12.54
CA ARG A 411 -20.54 -16.47 12.78
C ARG A 411 -19.95 -15.25 12.06
N ALA A 412 -18.63 -15.05 12.18
CA ALA A 412 -17.96 -13.93 11.54
C ALA A 412 -17.96 -14.01 10.00
N GLU A 413 -17.83 -15.21 9.43
CA GLU A 413 -17.94 -15.43 7.98
C GLU A 413 -19.37 -15.21 7.47
N ARG A 414 -20.40 -15.51 8.28
CA ARG A 414 -21.80 -15.20 7.96
C ARG A 414 -22.07 -13.69 7.91
N GLU A 415 -21.60 -12.95 8.92
CA GLU A 415 -21.68 -11.48 8.95
C GLU A 415 -20.96 -10.85 7.75
N MET A 416 -19.82 -11.44 7.33
CA MET A 416 -19.09 -11.00 6.15
C MET A 416 -19.88 -11.24 4.86
N ILE A 417 -20.52 -12.40 4.70
CA ILE A 417 -21.38 -12.70 3.54
C ILE A 417 -22.56 -11.73 3.47
N GLU A 418 -23.25 -11.48 4.59
CA GLU A 418 -24.39 -10.55 4.64
C GLU A 418 -23.99 -9.16 4.16
N GLY A 419 -22.85 -8.64 4.64
CA GLY A 419 -22.33 -7.35 4.22
C GLY A 419 -21.88 -7.29 2.76
N LEU A 420 -21.32 -8.38 2.20
CA LEU A 420 -20.96 -8.46 0.79
C LEU A 420 -22.20 -8.60 -0.11
N ALA A 421 -23.26 -9.25 0.37
CA ALA A 421 -24.52 -9.39 -0.36
C ALA A 421 -25.30 -8.05 -0.42
N GLU A 422 -25.20 -7.21 0.62
CA GLU A 422 -25.72 -5.83 0.58
C GLU A 422 -25.04 -5.00 -0.49
N ASP A 423 -23.70 -5.06 -0.53
CA ASP A 423 -22.88 -4.39 -1.54
C ASP A 423 -23.20 -4.87 -2.96
N GLN A 424 -23.40 -6.18 -3.14
CA GLN A 424 -23.78 -6.75 -4.42
C GLN A 424 -25.15 -6.23 -4.88
N ARG A 425 -26.13 -6.13 -3.97
CA ARG A 425 -27.45 -5.55 -4.26
C ARG A 425 -27.36 -4.06 -4.63
N GLU A 426 -26.51 -3.31 -3.94
CA GLU A 426 -26.25 -1.88 -4.24
C GLU A 426 -25.71 -1.71 -5.67
N LEU A 427 -24.78 -2.58 -6.09
CA LEU A 427 -24.24 -2.58 -7.47
C LEU A 427 -25.28 -2.99 -8.51
N GLU A 428 -26.10 -4.01 -8.22
CA GLU A 428 -27.19 -4.43 -9.11
C GLU A 428 -28.21 -3.31 -9.33
N GLU A 429 -28.54 -2.56 -8.27
CA GLU A 429 -29.45 -1.42 -8.34
C GLU A 429 -28.88 -0.30 -9.22
N GLN A 430 -27.59 0.02 -9.07
CA GLN A 430 -26.91 1.02 -9.90
C GLN A 430 -26.86 0.62 -11.38
N LEU A 431 -26.48 -0.64 -11.64
CA LEU A 431 -26.44 -1.19 -13.00
C LEU A 431 -27.83 -1.19 -13.65
N ARG A 432 -28.88 -1.49 -12.88
CA ARG A 432 -30.26 -1.48 -13.36
C ARG A 432 -30.79 -0.07 -13.59
N ALA A 433 -30.43 0.88 -12.72
CA ALA A 433 -30.79 2.28 -12.85
C ALA A 433 -30.04 2.97 -14.00
N GLY A 434 -28.94 2.38 -14.48
CA GLY A 434 -28.03 3.03 -15.42
C GLY A 434 -27.42 4.30 -14.82
N ALA A 435 -27.36 4.36 -13.50
CA ALA A 435 -26.89 5.50 -12.73
C ALA A 435 -26.16 5.03 -11.47
N ASP A 436 -25.17 5.79 -11.02
CA ASP A 436 -24.50 5.51 -9.74
C ASP A 436 -25.44 5.73 -8.54
N ALA A 437 -24.96 5.43 -7.33
CA ALA A 437 -25.73 5.58 -6.09
C ALA A 437 -26.22 7.02 -5.83
N ASP A 438 -25.65 8.01 -6.53
CA ASP A 438 -26.00 9.42 -6.43
C ASP A 438 -26.89 9.90 -7.60
N GLY A 439 -27.29 9.00 -8.50
CA GLY A 439 -28.21 9.26 -9.60
C GLY A 439 -27.57 9.84 -10.86
N PHE A 440 -26.24 9.80 -10.98
CA PHE A 440 -25.53 10.20 -12.19
C PHE A 440 -25.51 9.07 -13.21
N ALA A 441 -25.86 9.38 -14.45
CA ALA A 441 -25.88 8.41 -15.53
C ALA A 441 -24.50 7.74 -15.71
N LEU A 442 -24.49 6.41 -15.73
CA LEU A 442 -23.30 5.60 -15.97
C LEU A 442 -22.97 5.61 -17.46
N SER A 443 -21.70 5.80 -17.81
CA SER A 443 -21.18 5.45 -19.14
C SER A 443 -21.08 3.94 -19.30
N ASP A 444 -20.99 3.46 -20.55
CA ASP A 444 -20.85 2.03 -20.86
C ASP A 444 -19.64 1.40 -20.15
N ASP A 445 -18.50 2.11 -20.15
CA ASP A 445 -17.26 1.69 -19.45
C ASP A 445 -17.43 1.63 -17.93
N ALA A 446 -18.20 2.56 -17.34
CA ALA A 446 -18.45 2.58 -15.89
C ALA A 446 -19.40 1.46 -15.49
N ALA A 447 -20.41 1.20 -16.31
CA ALA A 447 -21.29 0.04 -16.15
C ALA A 447 -20.51 -1.28 -16.32
N GLU A 448 -19.51 -1.33 -17.19
CA GLU A 448 -18.63 -2.51 -17.34
C GLU A 448 -17.77 -2.72 -16.09
N ALA A 449 -17.12 -1.67 -15.58
CA ALA A 449 -16.36 -1.75 -14.34
C ALA A 449 -17.23 -2.20 -13.14
N LEU A 450 -18.46 -1.68 -13.01
CA LEU A 450 -19.39 -2.11 -11.95
C LEU A 450 -19.82 -3.58 -12.12
N ARG A 451 -19.97 -4.07 -13.35
CA ARG A 451 -20.24 -5.50 -13.63
C ARG A 451 -19.07 -6.40 -13.22
N GLU A 452 -17.84 -6.00 -13.51
CA GLU A 452 -16.65 -6.74 -13.08
C GLU A 452 -16.54 -6.80 -11.55
N HIS A 453 -16.83 -5.69 -10.86
CA HIS A 453 -16.84 -5.64 -9.39
C HIS A 453 -17.95 -6.50 -8.80
N HIS A 454 -19.14 -6.47 -9.39
CA HIS A 454 -20.25 -7.33 -9.01
C HIS A 454 -19.88 -8.82 -9.10
N GLN A 455 -19.23 -9.24 -10.19
CA GLN A 455 -18.74 -10.61 -10.37
C GLN A 455 -17.67 -10.99 -9.33
N MET A 456 -16.78 -10.06 -8.98
CA MET A 456 -15.77 -10.28 -7.95
C MET A 456 -16.41 -10.53 -6.58
N LEU A 457 -17.43 -9.74 -6.19
CA LEU A 457 -18.16 -9.93 -4.93
C LEU A 457 -18.86 -11.29 -4.89
N ALA A 458 -19.50 -11.68 -6.00
CA ALA A 458 -20.13 -12.99 -6.12
C ALA A 458 -19.12 -14.14 -5.90
N GLY A 459 -17.93 -14.03 -6.49
CA GLY A 459 -16.85 -15.02 -6.30
C GLY A 459 -16.34 -15.09 -4.85
N LEU A 460 -16.22 -13.94 -4.17
CA LEU A 460 -15.83 -13.88 -2.76
C LEU A 460 -16.89 -14.50 -1.83
N ILE A 461 -18.16 -14.13 -2.03
CA ILE A 461 -19.28 -14.71 -1.27
C ILE A 461 -19.27 -16.24 -1.44
N HIS A 462 -19.16 -16.71 -2.68
CA HIS A 462 -19.14 -18.13 -2.97
C HIS A 462 -17.97 -18.86 -2.27
N THR A 463 -16.78 -18.26 -2.30
CA THR A 463 -15.58 -18.82 -1.64
C THR A 463 -15.78 -18.97 -0.13
N ILE A 464 -16.40 -17.97 0.51
CA ILE A 464 -16.66 -17.99 1.96
C ILE A 464 -17.74 -19.04 2.28
N GLN A 465 -18.80 -19.14 1.47
CA GLN A 465 -19.87 -20.14 1.63
C GLN A 465 -19.32 -21.57 1.58
N VAL A 466 -18.50 -21.91 0.58
CA VAL A 466 -17.91 -23.25 0.46
C VAL A 466 -17.04 -23.59 1.67
N ARG A 467 -16.30 -22.61 2.21
CA ARG A 467 -15.49 -22.82 3.42
C ARG A 467 -16.35 -23.06 4.66
N MET A 468 -17.46 -22.32 4.79
CA MET A 468 -18.40 -22.51 5.89
C MET A 468 -19.08 -23.88 5.83
N GLU A 469 -19.62 -24.26 4.66
CA GLU A 469 -20.27 -25.55 4.43
C GLU A 469 -19.30 -26.72 4.68
N GLY A 470 -18.05 -26.58 4.25
CA GLY A 470 -17.04 -27.60 4.51
C GLY A 470 -16.68 -27.72 5.99
N ARG A 471 -16.58 -26.59 6.70
CA ARG A 471 -16.38 -26.59 8.15
C ARG A 471 -17.55 -27.24 8.87
N GLU A 472 -18.79 -26.98 8.45
CA GLU A 472 -20.00 -27.60 9.02
C GLU A 472 -20.02 -29.12 8.81
N ARG A 473 -19.63 -29.59 7.63
CA ARG A 473 -19.46 -31.03 7.29
C ARG A 473 -18.27 -31.70 8.01
N GLY A 474 -17.43 -30.94 8.70
CA GLY A 474 -16.25 -31.46 9.41
C GLY A 474 -15.08 -31.82 8.50
N GLN A 475 -15.05 -31.27 7.29
CA GLN A 475 -13.93 -31.40 6.36
C GLN A 475 -12.70 -30.64 6.87
N THR A 476 -11.52 -31.12 6.51
CA THR A 476 -10.24 -30.45 6.73
C THR A 476 -10.05 -29.29 5.75
N ASP A 477 -9.21 -28.31 6.08
CA ASP A 477 -8.91 -27.17 5.19
C ASP A 477 -8.34 -27.61 3.84
N GLU A 478 -7.64 -28.75 3.79
CA GLU A 478 -7.10 -29.37 2.57
C GLU A 478 -8.23 -29.92 1.68
N GLU A 479 -9.20 -30.64 2.26
CA GLU A 479 -10.38 -31.14 1.52
C GLU A 479 -11.26 -30.00 1.00
N ILE A 480 -11.43 -28.94 1.78
CA ILE A 480 -12.17 -27.73 1.37
C ILE A 480 -11.45 -27.05 0.20
N ALA A 481 -10.12 -26.90 0.29
CA ALA A 481 -9.33 -26.31 -0.78
C ALA A 481 -9.39 -27.16 -2.07
N GLU A 482 -9.28 -28.49 -1.96
CA GLU A 482 -9.41 -29.39 -3.11
C GLU A 482 -10.80 -29.36 -3.77
N GLU A 483 -11.87 -29.24 -2.98
CA GLU A 483 -13.24 -29.10 -3.48
C GLU A 483 -13.40 -27.76 -4.23
N GLN A 484 -12.83 -26.68 -3.69
CA GLN A 484 -12.77 -25.37 -4.36
C GLN A 484 -11.98 -25.44 -5.68
N PHE A 485 -10.78 -26.04 -5.68
CA PHE A 485 -9.96 -26.19 -6.89
C PHE A 485 -10.65 -27.06 -7.95
N ARG A 486 -11.29 -28.17 -7.57
CA ARG A 486 -12.03 -29.04 -8.49
C ARG A 486 -13.27 -28.39 -9.10
N LYS A 487 -13.87 -27.42 -8.41
CA LYS A 487 -15.03 -26.69 -8.92
C LYS A 487 -14.60 -25.58 -9.87
N ILE A 488 -13.57 -24.81 -9.52
CA ILE A 488 -12.96 -23.80 -10.38
C ILE A 488 -12.40 -24.44 -11.66
N ALA A 489 -11.75 -25.61 -11.56
CA ALA A 489 -11.22 -26.32 -12.72
C ALA A 489 -12.34 -26.79 -13.68
N ARG A 490 -13.51 -27.18 -13.17
CA ARG A 490 -14.66 -27.55 -14.01
C ARG A 490 -15.30 -26.36 -14.70
N GLU A 491 -15.45 -25.25 -14.00
CA GLU A 491 -15.97 -24.00 -14.58
C GLU A 491 -15.01 -23.42 -15.64
N HIS A 492 -13.70 -23.65 -15.51
CA HIS A 492 -12.68 -23.25 -16.48
C HIS A 492 -12.56 -24.21 -17.69
N ASP A 493 -13.03 -25.45 -17.57
CA ASP A 493 -13.12 -26.41 -18.70
C ASP A 493 -14.45 -26.24 -19.50
N GLU A 494 -15.47 -25.61 -18.91
CA GLU A 494 -16.77 -25.31 -19.55
C GLU A 494 -16.80 -23.96 -20.31
N LEU A 495 -15.90 -23.03 -19.98
CA LEU A 495 -15.65 -21.75 -20.69
C LEU A 495 -14.66 -21.95 -21.84
#